data_AF-F9QBL0-F1
#
_entry.id   AF-F9QBL0-F1
#
_cell.length_a   1.000
_cell.length_b   1.000
_cell.length_c   1.000
_cell.angle_alpha   90.00
_cell.angle_beta   90.00
_cell.angle_gamma   90.00
#
_symmetry.space_group_name_H-M   'P 1'
#
loop_
_entity.id
_entity.type
_entity.pdbx_description
1 polymer ?
#
loop_
_entity_poly.entity_id
_entity_poly.type
_entity_poly.pdbx_seq_one_letter_code
_entity_poly.pdbx_strand_id
1 'polypeptide(L)' 'MIDQDGEQAGIVSIQEALHMAEQAELDLVEISPNAEPPVCRIMNYGKFLYEKSKTAKEQKKNKKSCK' A
#
# COMPACT_ATOMS: atom_id res chain seq x y z
N MET A 1 8.15 7.72 -3.35
CA MET A 1 7.05 7.45 -2.42
C MET A 1 5.73 7.83 -3.08
N ILE A 2 4.65 7.24 -2.59
CA ILE A 2 3.27 7.58 -2.93
C ILE A 2 2.60 8.02 -1.63
N ASP A 3 1.91 9.15 -1.65
CA ASP A 3 1.22 9.66 -0.46
C ASP A 3 -0.11 8.91 -0.21
N GLN A 4 -0.87 9.41 0.76
CA GLN A 4 -2.16 8.85 1.15
C GLN A 4 -3.28 9.05 0.10
N ASP A 5 -3.19 10.12 -0.70
CA ASP A 5 -4.15 10.49 -1.74
C ASP A 5 -3.86 9.74 -3.05
N GLY A 6 -2.72 9.04 -3.11
CA GLY A 6 -2.26 8.30 -4.28
C GLY A 6 -1.41 9.15 -5.22
N GLU A 7 -1.02 10.36 -4.81
CA GLU A 7 -0.11 11.21 -5.57
C GLU A 7 1.34 10.76 -5.38
N GLN A 8 2.11 10.88 -6.46
CA GLN A 8 3.51 10.50 -6.46
C GLN A 8 4.35 11.66 -5.92
N ALA A 9 4.61 11.67 -4.61
CA ALA A 9 5.46 12.67 -3.96
C ALA A 9 6.97 12.56 -4.29
N GLY A 10 7.36 11.67 -5.20
CA GLY A 10 8.74 11.59 -5.72
C GLY A 10 9.71 10.85 -4.80
N ILE A 11 11.01 11.10 -4.93
CA ILE A 11 12.04 10.45 -4.09
C ILE A 11 12.19 11.29 -2.82
N VAL A 12 11.93 10.68 -1.67
CA VAL A 12 12.06 11.33 -0.36
C VAL A 12 12.97 10.50 0.54
N SER A 13 13.46 11.12 1.62
CA SER A 13 14.16 10.40 2.66
C SER A 13 13.19 9.54 3.48
N ILE A 14 13.71 8.51 4.14
CA ILE A 14 12.91 7.66 5.04
C ILE A 14 12.31 8.49 6.19
N GLN A 15 13.06 9.48 6.70
CA GLN A 15 12.61 10.34 7.79
C GLN A 15 11.41 11.21 7.37
N GLU A 16 11.47 11.79 6.17
CA GLU A 16 10.36 12.57 5.59
C GLU A 16 9.13 11.68 5.39
N ALA A 17 9.33 10.47 4.85
CA ALA A 17 8.23 9.51 4.64
C ALA A 17 7.57 9.08 5.95
N LEU A 18 8.36 8.86 7.01
CA LEU A 18 7.85 8.56 8.35
C LEU A 18 7.08 9.74 8.95
N HIS A 19 7.61 10.96 8.80
CA HIS A 19 6.94 12.15 9.29
C HIS A 19 5.59 12.36 8.59
N MET A 20 5.54 12.21 7.26
CA MET A 20 4.29 12.29 6.50
C MET A 20 3.26 11.23 6.93
N ALA A 21 3.71 10.00 7.18
CA ALA A 21 2.84 8.94 7.68
C ALA A 21 2.28 9.27 9.08
N GLU A 22 3.13 9.81 9.97
CA GLU A 22 2.72 10.23 11.33
C GLU A 22 1.75 11.42 11.29
N GLN A 23 1.99 12.42 10.45
CA GLN A 23 1.07 13.56 10.26
C GLN A 23 -0.30 13.14 9.71
N ALA A 24 -0.30 12.08 8.89
CA ALA A 24 -1.52 11.51 8.32
C ALA A 24 -2.21 10.48 9.23
N GLU A 25 -1.60 10.11 10.37
CA GLU A 25 -2.06 9.00 11.23
C GLU A 25 -2.21 7.67 10.46
N LEU A 26 -1.32 7.43 9.49
CA LEU A 26 -1.30 6.26 8.62
C LEU A 26 0.03 5.49 8.73
N ASP A 27 0.09 4.30 8.13
CA ASP A 27 1.31 3.50 8.12
C ASP A 27 2.15 3.77 6.85
N LEU A 28 3.47 3.82 7.01
CA LEU A 28 4.40 3.78 5.88
C LEU A 28 4.60 2.32 5.45
N VAL A 29 4.09 1.94 4.28
CA VAL A 29 4.16 0.57 3.77
C VAL A 29 5.09 0.48 2.57
N GLU A 30 6.11 -0.38 2.65
CA GLU A 30 6.98 -0.69 1.51
C GLU A 30 6.26 -1.62 0.53
N ILE A 31 6.02 -1.15 -0.69
CA ILE A 31 5.29 -1.90 -1.73
C ILE A 31 6.24 -2.65 -2.65
N SER A 32 7.37 -2.03 -3.00
CA SER A 32 8.37 -2.65 -3.86
C SER A 32 9.77 -2.42 -3.31
N PRO A 33 10.35 -3.40 -2.60
CA PRO A 33 11.74 -3.34 -2.16
C PRO A 33 12.73 -3.63 -3.31
N ASN A 34 12.26 -4.21 -4.42
CA ASN A 34 13.10 -4.59 -5.57
C ASN A 34 13.37 -3.44 -6.54
N ALA A 35 12.74 -2.28 -6.34
CA ALA A 35 12.98 -1.09 -7.15
C ALA A 35 14.15 -0.29 -6.57
N GLU A 36 14.98 0.30 -7.43
CA GLU A 36 15.97 1.30 -7.04
C GLU A 36 15.50 2.68 -7.53
N PRO A 37 15.04 3.58 -6.64
CA PRO A 37 14.90 3.46 -5.18
C PRO A 37 13.65 2.67 -4.74
N PRO A 38 13.64 2.11 -3.50
CA PRO A 38 12.51 1.35 -2.99
C PRO A 38 11.23 2.21 -2.95
N VAL A 39 10.10 1.59 -3.29
CA VAL A 39 8.82 2.31 -3.41
C VAL A 39 7.99 2.08 -2.16
N CYS A 40 7.88 3.12 -1.33
CA CYS A 40 6.99 3.18 -0.17
C CYS A 40 5.69 3.92 -0.51
N ARG A 41 4.58 3.48 0.08
CA ARG A 41 3.27 4.13 0.00
C ARG A 41 2.69 4.34 1.40
N ILE A 42 2.11 5.50 1.66
CA ILE A 42 1.41 5.80 2.91
C ILE A 42 0.00 5.21 2.82
N MET A 43 -0.34 4.25 3.69
CA MET A 43 -1.67 3.63 3.74
C MET A 43 -1.91 2.93 5.07
N ASN A 44 -3.17 2.61 5.39
CA ASN A 44 -3.48 1.74 6.52
C ASN A 44 -3.25 0.27 6.17
N TYR A 45 -2.24 -0.37 6.77
CA TYR A 45 -1.88 -1.75 6.45
C TYR A 45 -2.97 -2.75 6.89
N GLY A 46 -3.60 -2.50 8.04
CA GLY A 46 -4.66 -3.37 8.58
C GLY A 46 -5.89 -3.42 7.67
N LYS A 47 -6.36 -2.26 7.20
CA LYS A 47 -7.46 -2.16 6.24
C LYS A 47 -7.11 -2.84 4.91
N PHE A 48 -5.89 -2.61 4.41
CA PHE A 48 -5.43 -3.25 3.17
C PHE A 48 -5.45 -4.78 3.26
N LEU A 49 -4.96 -5.36 4.36
CA LEU A 49 -5.00 -6.80 4.58
C LEU A 49 -6.43 -7.35 4.62
N TYR A 50 -7.34 -6.63 5.28
CA TYR A 50 -8.75 -7.01 5.34
C TYR A 50 -9.39 -7.02 3.94
N GLU A 51 -9.20 -5.95 3.17
CA GLU A 51 -9.74 -5.83 1.81
C GLU A 51 -9.12 -6.84 0.84
N LYS A 52 -7.81 -7.10 0.96
CA LYS A 52 -7.11 -8.12 0.17
C LYS A 52 -7.64 -9.52 0.48
N SER A 53 -7.89 -9.83 1.76
CA SER A 53 -8.47 -11.11 2.19
C SER A 53 -9.91 -11.28 1.69
N LYS A 54 -10.72 -10.22 1.77
CA LYS A 54 -12.10 -10.21 1.25
C LYS A 54 -12.13 -10.41 -0.26
N THR A 55 -11.37 -9.61 -1.01
CA THR A 55 -11.26 -9.71 -2.47
C THR A 55 -10.73 -11.07 -2.92
N ALA A 56 -9.73 -11.64 -2.23
CA ALA A 56 -9.21 -12.96 -2.56
C ALA A 56 -10.27 -14.08 -2.37
N LYS A 57 -11.14 -13.95 -1.35
CA LYS A 57 -12.27 -14.88 -1.14
C LYS A 57 -13.31 -14.75 -2.26
N GLU A 58 -13.62 -13.53 -2.68
CA GLU A 58 -14.57 -13.26 -3.77
C GLU A 58 -14.03 -13.75 -5.12
N GLN A 59 -12.76 -13.51 -5.44
CA GLN A 59 -12.14 -13.98 -6.68
C GLN A 59 -12.06 -15.51 -6.74
N LYS A 60 -11.81 -16.20 -5.61
CA LYS A 60 -11.83 -17.68 -5.56
C LYS A 60 -13.22 -18.25 -5.82
N LYS A 61 -14.30 -17.55 -5.44
CA LYS A 61 -15.68 -17.96 -5.75
C LYS A 61 -15.98 -17.79 -7.24
N ASN A 62 -15.56 -16.67 -7.83
CA ASN A 62 -15.86 -16.36 -9.24
C ASN A 62 -15.07 -17.23 -10.23
N LYS A 63 -13.86 -17.68 -9.88
CA LYS A 63 -13.04 -18.56 -10.71
C LYS A 63 -13.57 -20.01 -10.85
N LYS A 64 -14.60 -20.41 -10.09
CA LYS A 64 -15.20 -21.76 -10.21
C LYS A 64 -16.30 -21.88 -11.27
N SER A 65 -16.77 -20.79 -11.86
CA SER A 65 -17.91 -20.80 -12.80
C SER A 65 -17.53 -20.89 -14.28
N CYS A 66 -16.25 -20.92 -14.62
CA CYS A 66 -15.77 -21.13 -15.99
C CYS A 66 -15.08 -22.50 -16.06
N LYS A 67 -15.88 -23.57 -16.10
CA LYS A 67 -15.47 -24.89 -16.56
C LYS A 67 -16.66 -25.66 -17.08
#